data_AF-A0A423LRE4-F1
#
_entry.id   AF-A0A423LRE4-F1
#
_cell.length_a   1.000
_cell.length_b   1.000
_cell.length_c   1.000
_cell.angle_alpha   90.00
_cell.angle_beta   90.00
_cell.angle_gamma   90.00
#
_symmetry.space_group_name_H-M   'P 1'
#
loop_
_entity.id
_entity.type
_entity.pdbx_description
1 polymer ?
#
loop_
_entity_poly.entity_id
_entity_poly.type
_entity_poly.pdbx_seq_one_letter_code
_entity_poly.pdbx_strand_id
1 'polypeptide(L)'
;MPAITKTLRLFCALTLGFALTPSFAAWQEHPENSWKYYAGNCQQVQEKMAGVQSGRTTAYEVMFALESNLRTMNEHRPNLTPDHSVSREFAQCENLAAQAEAMIAQGKAEFAAKMERSAQEGRIAHQNSPAYQRARSLGYSDVGDISFLKLHEDTEGEARLKTMLITVDEVCGQYFRATQYVKPYVIYTVRPSDGGCGEVKRVAIMGGRAVEKGDYIDEKGEFQYLGWKKITAADGFPTDIRVLKVRR
;
A
#
# COMPACT_ATOMS: atom_id res chain seq x y z
N MET A 1 -31.29 37.42 -50.92
CA MET A 1 -30.74 36.91 -49.64
C MET A 1 -29.70 35.81 -49.92
N PRO A 2 -28.39 36.11 -50.00
CA PRO A 2 -27.36 35.06 -50.00
C PRO A 2 -26.11 35.38 -49.16
N ALA A 3 -26.16 36.39 -48.29
CA ALA A 3 -24.97 36.88 -47.56
C ALA A 3 -24.88 36.40 -46.10
N ILE A 4 -25.95 35.83 -45.54
CA ILE A 4 -26.00 35.45 -44.11
C ILE A 4 -25.43 34.03 -43.89
N THR A 5 -25.32 33.21 -44.94
CA THR A 5 -24.94 31.80 -44.82
C THR A 5 -23.43 31.55 -44.85
N LYS A 6 -22.61 32.54 -45.24
CA LYS A 6 -21.14 32.38 -45.37
C LYS A 6 -20.37 32.76 -44.10
N THR A 7 -20.90 33.66 -43.28
CA THR A 7 -20.25 34.11 -42.03
C THR A 7 -20.44 33.12 -40.88
N LEU A 8 -21.53 32.34 -40.86
CA LEU A 8 -21.78 31.35 -39.81
C LEU A 8 -20.85 30.12 -39.91
N ARG A 9 -20.41 29.75 -41.12
CA ARG A 9 -19.51 28.60 -41.33
C ARG A 9 -18.05 28.88 -40.94
N LEU A 10 -17.60 30.13 -41.00
CA LEU A 10 -16.25 30.50 -40.55
C LEU A 10 -16.14 30.56 -39.03
N PHE A 11 -17.21 30.95 -38.32
CA PHE A 11 -17.18 31.01 -36.85
C PHE A 11 -17.25 29.62 -36.20
N CYS A 12 -17.99 28.66 -36.76
CA CYS A 12 -17.97 27.27 -36.26
C CYS A 12 -16.63 26.56 -36.50
N ALA A 13 -15.88 26.92 -37.54
CA ALA A 13 -14.54 26.35 -37.79
C ALA A 13 -13.47 26.89 -36.82
N LEU A 14 -13.63 28.13 -36.34
CA LEU A 14 -12.70 28.74 -35.37
C LEU A 14 -12.97 28.33 -33.92
N THR A 15 -14.21 27.97 -33.56
CA THR A 15 -14.51 27.49 -32.19
C THR A 15 -14.28 25.99 -31.99
N LEU A 16 -14.24 25.19 -33.06
CA LEU A 16 -13.90 23.76 -32.99
C LEU A 16 -12.39 23.47 -32.98
N GLY A 17 -11.53 24.45 -33.29
CA GLY A 17 -10.08 24.32 -33.21
C GLY A 17 -9.50 24.45 -31.79
N PHE A 18 -10.26 25.01 -30.84
CA PHE A 18 -9.79 25.27 -29.47
C PHE A 18 -10.32 24.29 -28.42
N ALA A 19 -11.23 23.37 -28.78
CA ALA A 19 -11.86 22.45 -27.83
C ALA A 19 -11.26 21.03 -27.83
N LEU A 20 -10.23 20.75 -28.66
CA LEU A 20 -9.62 19.41 -28.78
C LEU A 20 -8.09 19.38 -28.64
N THR A 21 -7.45 20.48 -28.29
CA THR A 21 -6.14 20.39 -27.67
C THR A 21 -6.36 20.43 -26.16
N PRO A 22 -6.25 19.30 -25.43
CA PRO A 22 -5.63 19.43 -24.13
C PRO A 22 -4.31 20.13 -24.47
N SER A 23 -4.16 21.35 -23.99
CA SER A 23 -2.86 21.96 -23.82
C SER A 23 -2.07 21.02 -22.92
N PHE A 24 -1.51 19.97 -23.51
CA PHE A 24 -0.19 19.50 -23.20
C PHE A 24 0.71 20.72 -23.42
N ALA A 25 0.71 21.64 -22.45
CA ALA A 25 1.98 22.14 -21.97
C ALA A 25 2.69 20.94 -21.33
N ALA A 26 3.03 19.94 -22.15
CA ALA A 26 4.20 19.14 -21.91
C ALA A 26 5.27 20.22 -21.79
N TRP A 27 5.82 20.35 -20.60
CA TRP A 27 7.08 21.02 -20.42
C TRP A 27 8.01 20.37 -21.46
N GLN A 28 8.19 21.02 -22.61
CA GLN A 28 8.89 20.45 -23.74
C GLN A 28 10.35 20.62 -23.36
N GLU A 29 10.82 19.67 -22.57
CA GLU A 29 12.18 19.62 -22.10
C GLU A 29 13.10 19.76 -23.32
N HIS A 30 14.10 20.62 -23.18
CA HIS A 30 15.06 20.83 -24.25
C HIS A 30 15.70 19.47 -24.62
N PRO A 31 15.78 19.08 -25.91
CA PRO A 31 16.26 17.75 -26.31
C PRO A 31 17.63 17.37 -25.73
N GLU A 32 18.52 18.34 -25.57
CA GLU A 32 19.81 18.16 -24.89
C GLU A 32 19.70 17.72 -23.43
N ASN A 33 18.69 18.22 -22.70
CA ASN A 33 18.43 17.79 -21.33
C ASN A 33 17.88 16.37 -21.32
N SER A 34 16.96 16.04 -22.24
CA SER A 34 16.46 14.68 -22.40
C SER A 34 17.60 13.69 -22.72
N TRP A 35 18.56 14.10 -23.56
CA TRP A 35 19.77 13.29 -23.80
C TRP A 35 20.63 13.12 -22.56
N LYS A 36 20.88 14.19 -21.79
CA LYS A 36 21.65 14.10 -20.53
C LYS A 36 21.00 13.14 -19.52
N TYR A 37 19.69 13.23 -19.34
CA TYR A 37 18.98 12.30 -18.46
C TYR A 37 19.01 10.89 -19.00
N TYR A 38 18.75 10.69 -20.30
CA TYR A 38 18.81 9.37 -20.93
C TYR A 38 20.19 8.71 -20.78
N ALA A 39 21.25 9.40 -21.23
CA ALA A 39 22.61 8.89 -21.20
C ALA A 39 23.14 8.71 -19.77
N GLY A 40 22.83 9.64 -18.86
CA GLY A 40 23.23 9.54 -17.46
C GLY A 40 22.60 8.34 -16.75
N ASN A 41 21.33 8.05 -17.02
CA ASN A 41 20.66 6.87 -16.45
C ASN A 41 21.16 5.57 -17.10
N CYS A 42 21.46 5.58 -18.39
CA CYS A 42 22.12 4.46 -19.06
C CYS A 42 23.48 4.11 -18.44
N GLN A 43 24.31 5.12 -18.13
CA GLN A 43 25.57 4.92 -17.42
C GLN A 43 25.34 4.28 -16.03
N GLN A 44 24.36 4.76 -15.27
CA GLN A 44 24.04 4.17 -13.97
C GLN A 44 23.53 2.73 -14.07
N VAL A 45 22.77 2.40 -15.12
CA VAL A 45 22.37 1.00 -15.42
C VAL A 45 23.61 0.15 -15.65
N GLN A 46 24.54 0.62 -16.49
CA GLN A 46 25.79 -0.08 -16.78
C GLN A 46 26.61 -0.34 -15.50
N GLU A 47 26.80 0.68 -14.65
CA GLU A 47 27.56 0.58 -13.41
C GLU A 47 26.94 -0.43 -12.43
N LYS A 48 25.61 -0.41 -12.28
CA LYS A 48 24.88 -1.36 -11.40
C LYS A 48 24.96 -2.79 -11.92
N MET A 49 24.78 -2.98 -13.23
CA MET A 49 24.91 -4.29 -13.85
C MET A 49 26.34 -4.85 -13.71
N ALA A 50 27.37 -4.01 -13.89
CA ALA A 50 28.75 -4.41 -13.65
C ALA A 50 28.99 -4.81 -12.18
N GLY A 51 28.33 -4.14 -11.23
CA GLY A 51 28.34 -4.52 -9.81
C GLY A 51 27.78 -5.93 -9.57
N VAL A 52 26.69 -6.30 -10.26
CA VAL A 52 26.11 -7.65 -10.18
C VAL A 52 27.03 -8.68 -10.85
N GLN A 53 27.52 -8.38 -12.05
CA GLN A 53 28.40 -9.28 -12.82
C GLN A 53 29.74 -9.57 -12.12
N SER A 54 30.26 -8.59 -11.37
CA SER A 54 31.48 -8.75 -10.56
C SER A 54 31.23 -9.40 -9.19
N GLY A 55 29.97 -9.69 -8.83
CA GLY A 55 29.59 -10.27 -7.55
C GLY A 55 29.69 -9.31 -6.36
N ARG A 56 29.92 -8.01 -6.59
CA ARG A 56 29.94 -6.97 -5.54
C ARG A 56 28.57 -6.75 -4.91
N THR A 57 27.50 -6.98 -5.67
CA THR A 57 26.10 -6.86 -5.24
C THR A 57 25.26 -7.92 -5.95
N THR A 58 24.00 -8.08 -5.55
CA THR A 58 23.07 -9.06 -6.12
C THR A 58 22.04 -8.40 -7.03
N ALA A 59 21.42 -9.17 -7.93
CA ALA A 59 20.31 -8.70 -8.75
C ALA A 59 19.15 -8.17 -7.88
N TYR A 60 18.86 -8.86 -6.77
CA TYR A 60 17.90 -8.41 -5.76
C TYR A 60 18.18 -7.00 -5.22
N GLU A 61 19.42 -6.71 -4.84
CA GLU A 61 19.80 -5.43 -4.20
C GLU A 61 19.68 -4.23 -5.16
N VAL A 62 19.88 -4.44 -6.46
CA VAL A 62 19.89 -3.35 -7.45
C VAL A 62 18.59 -3.21 -8.24
N MET A 63 17.66 -4.17 -8.17
CA MET A 63 16.50 -4.23 -9.08
C MET A 63 15.68 -2.94 -9.11
N PHE A 64 15.36 -2.34 -7.95
CA PHE A 64 14.56 -1.11 -7.90
C PHE A 64 15.28 0.09 -8.50
N ALA A 65 16.61 0.14 -8.35
CA ALA A 65 17.40 1.20 -8.92
C ALA A 65 17.53 1.02 -10.44
N LEU A 66 17.65 -0.21 -10.94
CA LEU A 66 17.58 -0.51 -12.36
C LEU A 66 16.21 -0.13 -12.94
N GLU A 67 15.10 -0.51 -12.30
CA GLU A 67 13.74 -0.13 -12.72
C GLU A 67 13.56 1.39 -12.79
N SER A 68 14.02 2.10 -11.76
CA SER A 68 13.93 3.56 -11.74
C SER A 68 14.72 4.20 -12.88
N ASN A 69 15.94 3.72 -13.16
CA ASN A 69 16.78 4.26 -14.22
C ASN A 69 16.21 3.95 -15.61
N LEU A 70 15.70 2.73 -15.84
CA LEU A 70 15.04 2.37 -17.09
C LEU A 70 13.77 3.18 -17.32
N ARG A 71 12.99 3.45 -16.26
CA ARG A 71 11.82 4.33 -16.35
C ARG A 71 12.22 5.73 -16.79
N THR A 72 13.22 6.33 -16.15
CA THR A 72 13.73 7.66 -16.55
C THR A 72 14.21 7.65 -18.01
N MET A 73 14.97 6.63 -18.43
CA MET A 73 15.39 6.50 -19.84
C MET A 73 14.17 6.49 -20.78
N ASN A 74 13.15 5.69 -20.48
CA ASN A 74 11.94 5.60 -21.30
C ASN A 74 11.12 6.90 -21.32
N GLU A 75 11.10 7.67 -20.23
CA GLU A 75 10.44 8.97 -20.15
C GLU A 75 11.08 10.01 -21.08
N HIS A 76 12.42 10.02 -21.20
CA HIS A 76 13.15 11.00 -22.00
C HIS A 76 13.41 10.55 -23.45
N ARG A 77 13.31 9.25 -23.74
CA ARG A 77 13.53 8.66 -25.07
C ARG A 77 12.73 9.32 -26.21
N PRO A 78 11.43 9.67 -26.06
CA PRO A 78 10.65 10.26 -27.15
C PRO A 78 11.09 11.68 -27.54
N ASN A 79 11.81 12.39 -26.66
CA ASN A 79 12.26 13.77 -26.87
C ASN A 79 13.67 13.85 -27.47
N LEU A 80 14.32 12.72 -27.76
CA LEU A 80 15.66 12.70 -28.34
C LEU A 80 15.65 13.19 -29.79
N THR A 81 16.70 13.94 -30.16
CA THR A 81 16.89 14.36 -31.55
C THR A 81 17.26 13.17 -32.43
N PRO A 82 17.04 13.26 -33.76
CA PRO A 82 17.48 12.23 -34.70
C PRO A 82 18.95 11.84 -34.53
N ASP A 83 19.84 12.82 -34.39
CA ASP A 83 21.29 12.63 -34.22
C ASP A 83 21.63 11.75 -33.02
N HIS A 84 20.92 11.92 -31.89
CA HIS A 84 21.07 11.04 -30.74
C HIS A 84 20.42 9.67 -30.95
N SER A 85 19.24 9.60 -31.54
CA SER A 85 18.50 8.34 -31.71
C SER A 85 19.16 7.33 -32.66
N VAL A 86 20.02 7.80 -33.57
CA VAL A 86 20.79 6.94 -34.49
C VAL A 86 22.24 6.75 -34.05
N SER A 87 22.62 7.31 -32.90
CA SER A 87 23.98 7.24 -32.41
C SER A 87 24.34 5.82 -31.94
N ARG A 88 25.65 5.53 -31.91
CA ARG A 88 26.15 4.27 -31.38
C ARG A 88 25.87 4.16 -29.89
N GLU A 89 26.00 5.26 -29.17
CA GLU A 89 25.77 5.36 -27.73
C GLU A 89 24.32 4.99 -27.39
N PHE A 90 23.35 5.49 -28.17
CA PHE A 90 21.95 5.12 -28.03
C PHE A 90 21.75 3.61 -28.24
N ALA A 91 22.29 3.04 -29.33
CA ALA A 91 22.18 1.61 -29.59
C ALA A 91 22.81 0.74 -28.48
N GLN A 92 23.90 1.20 -27.88
CA GLN A 92 24.50 0.53 -26.71
C GLN A 92 23.60 0.60 -25.48
N CYS A 93 23.00 1.76 -25.21
CA CYS A 93 22.07 1.94 -24.09
C CYS A 93 20.81 1.09 -24.23
N GLU A 94 20.26 0.96 -25.44
CA GLU A 94 19.11 0.09 -25.70
C GLU A 94 19.44 -1.39 -25.47
N ASN A 95 20.62 -1.84 -25.88
CA ASN A 95 21.07 -3.21 -25.59
C ASN A 95 21.28 -3.46 -24.10
N LEU A 96 21.81 -2.47 -23.36
CA LEU A 96 21.96 -2.54 -21.91
C LEU A 96 20.60 -2.56 -21.21
N ALA A 97 19.63 -1.78 -21.69
CA ALA A 97 18.28 -1.74 -21.15
C ALA A 97 17.61 -3.13 -21.19
N ALA A 98 17.70 -3.83 -22.32
CA ALA A 98 17.19 -5.19 -22.46
C ALA A 98 17.85 -6.19 -21.48
N GLN A 99 19.16 -6.08 -21.27
CA GLN A 99 19.87 -6.92 -20.30
C GLN A 99 19.49 -6.56 -18.86
N ALA A 100 19.26 -5.29 -18.56
CA ALA A 100 18.82 -4.82 -17.25
C ALA A 100 17.41 -5.35 -16.91
N GLU A 101 16.50 -5.45 -17.87
CA GLU A 101 15.17 -6.07 -17.67
C GLU A 101 15.29 -7.53 -17.21
N ALA A 102 16.18 -8.32 -17.82
CA ALA A 102 16.43 -9.69 -17.41
C ALA A 102 17.00 -9.76 -15.98
N MET A 103 17.91 -8.86 -15.63
CA MET A 103 18.47 -8.77 -14.28
C MET A 103 17.42 -8.35 -13.24
N ILE A 104 16.50 -7.43 -13.59
CA ILE A 104 15.36 -7.07 -12.75
C ILE A 104 14.45 -8.28 -12.52
N ALA A 105 14.15 -9.06 -13.56
CA ALA A 105 13.33 -10.26 -13.44
C ALA A 105 13.99 -11.28 -12.49
N GLN A 106 15.31 -11.48 -12.60
CA GLN A 106 16.06 -12.30 -11.65
C GLN A 106 15.95 -11.76 -10.21
N GLY A 107 16.15 -10.46 -10.00
CA GLY A 107 16.04 -9.84 -8.68
C GLY A 107 14.63 -9.99 -8.06
N LYS A 108 13.58 -9.90 -8.87
CA LYS A 108 12.19 -10.15 -8.43
C LYS A 108 11.97 -11.60 -8.01
N ALA A 109 12.54 -12.56 -8.74
CA ALA A 109 12.46 -13.97 -8.39
C ALA A 109 13.19 -14.25 -7.06
N GLU A 110 14.39 -13.68 -6.88
CA GLU A 110 15.14 -13.77 -5.62
C GLU A 110 14.37 -13.16 -4.45
N PHE A 111 13.76 -11.99 -4.65
CA PHE A 111 12.90 -11.35 -3.65
C PHE A 111 11.71 -12.22 -3.26
N ALA A 112 10.98 -12.76 -4.26
CA ALA A 112 9.84 -13.63 -4.02
C ALA A 112 10.24 -14.87 -3.21
N ALA A 113 11.34 -15.52 -3.58
CA ALA A 113 11.85 -16.68 -2.85
C ALA A 113 12.26 -16.33 -1.40
N LYS A 114 12.87 -15.16 -1.18
CA LYS A 114 13.22 -14.68 0.17
C LYS A 114 11.98 -14.40 1.02
N MET A 115 10.95 -13.79 0.43
CA MET A 115 9.68 -13.54 1.10
C MET A 115 8.96 -14.85 1.45
N GLU A 116 8.95 -15.83 0.55
CA GLU A 116 8.36 -17.13 0.80
C GLU A 116 9.07 -17.88 1.93
N ARG A 117 10.42 -17.88 1.92
CA ARG A 117 11.22 -18.48 2.99
C ARG A 117 10.94 -17.81 4.33
N SER A 118 10.95 -16.47 4.38
CA SER A 118 10.66 -15.72 5.61
C SER A 118 9.24 -16.00 6.12
N ALA A 119 8.26 -16.11 5.23
CA ALA A 119 6.90 -16.50 5.60
C ALA A 119 6.85 -17.93 6.18
N GLN A 120 7.59 -18.87 5.60
CA GLN A 120 7.67 -20.23 6.11
C GLN A 120 8.36 -20.31 7.48
N GLU A 121 9.48 -19.62 7.66
CA GLU A 121 10.17 -19.51 8.95
C GLU A 121 9.26 -18.89 10.02
N GLY A 122 8.52 -17.83 9.67
CA GLY A 122 7.53 -17.21 10.54
C GLY A 122 6.41 -18.18 10.95
N ARG A 123 5.90 -19.00 10.01
CA ARG A 123 4.91 -20.05 10.33
C ARG A 123 5.46 -21.06 11.34
N ILE A 124 6.66 -21.56 11.10
CA ILE A 124 7.30 -22.56 11.96
C ILE A 124 7.51 -21.97 13.37
N ALA A 125 8.01 -20.74 13.46
CA ALA A 125 8.21 -20.06 14.74
C ALA A 125 6.88 -19.85 15.50
N HIS A 126 5.82 -19.44 14.80
CA HIS A 126 4.48 -19.27 15.37
C HIS A 126 3.91 -20.59 15.89
N GLN A 127 3.95 -21.66 15.09
CA GLN A 127 3.46 -22.99 15.48
C GLN A 127 4.23 -23.57 16.68
N ASN A 128 5.51 -23.22 16.83
CA ASN A 128 6.34 -23.62 17.96
C ASN A 128 6.21 -22.69 19.17
N SER A 129 5.42 -21.61 19.09
CA SER A 129 5.28 -20.67 20.20
C SER A 129 4.48 -21.29 21.37
N PRO A 130 4.81 -20.96 22.63
CA PRO A 130 4.06 -21.43 23.80
C PRO A 130 2.58 -21.03 23.76
N ALA A 131 2.26 -19.85 23.21
CA ALA A 131 0.90 -19.37 23.05
C ALA A 131 0.09 -20.24 22.07
N TYR A 132 0.68 -20.60 20.92
CA TYR A 132 0.05 -21.49 19.95
C TYR A 132 -0.21 -22.87 20.56
N GLN A 133 0.80 -23.46 21.22
CA GLN A 133 0.67 -24.76 21.88
C GLN A 133 -0.38 -24.76 22.98
N ARG A 134 -0.44 -23.70 23.80
CA ARG A 134 -1.47 -23.55 24.84
C ARG A 134 -2.87 -23.42 24.26
N ALA A 135 -3.04 -22.68 23.17
CA ALA A 135 -4.33 -22.57 22.52
C ALA A 135 -4.78 -23.92 21.92
N ARG A 136 -3.86 -24.67 21.30
CA ARG A 136 -4.14 -26.04 20.83
C ARG A 136 -4.52 -26.99 21.98
N SER A 137 -3.87 -26.89 23.15
CA SER A 137 -4.19 -27.75 24.30
C SER A 137 -5.53 -27.42 24.95
N LEU A 138 -6.02 -26.20 24.79
CA LEU A 138 -7.36 -25.77 25.22
C LEU A 138 -8.47 -26.15 24.22
N GLY A 139 -8.14 -26.90 23.15
CA GLY A 139 -9.10 -27.41 22.17
C GLY A 139 -9.43 -26.44 21.05
N TYR A 140 -8.77 -25.28 20.96
CA TYR A 140 -8.91 -24.38 19.82
C TYR A 140 -8.27 -25.05 18.58
N SER A 141 -9.09 -25.40 17.60
CA SER A 141 -8.66 -26.06 16.37
C SER A 141 -8.26 -25.08 15.26
N ASP A 142 -8.60 -23.80 15.44
CA ASP A 142 -8.44 -22.70 14.50
C ASP A 142 -7.47 -21.62 14.99
N VAL A 143 -6.59 -21.99 15.92
CA VAL A 143 -5.34 -21.28 16.19
C VAL A 143 -4.58 -21.29 14.88
N GLY A 144 -4.77 -20.25 14.07
CA GLY A 144 -4.43 -20.30 12.66
C GLY A 144 -2.96 -20.64 12.43
N ASP A 145 -2.68 -21.17 11.25
CA ASP A 145 -1.39 -20.96 10.61
C ASP A 145 -1.27 -19.46 10.34
N ILE A 146 -0.99 -18.66 11.37
CA ILE A 146 -0.78 -17.21 11.27
C ILE A 146 0.59 -16.98 10.60
N SER A 147 0.83 -17.53 9.42
CA SER A 147 1.45 -16.71 8.38
C SER A 147 0.49 -15.56 8.17
N PHE A 148 0.89 -14.34 8.52
CA PHE A 148 0.35 -13.07 8.01
C PHE A 148 -0.93 -13.28 7.20
N LEU A 149 -2.07 -13.29 7.88
CA LEU A 149 -3.37 -13.25 7.22
C LEU A 149 -3.29 -12.09 6.23
N LYS A 150 -3.14 -12.42 4.94
CA LYS A 150 -3.45 -11.49 3.87
C LYS A 150 -4.88 -11.04 4.16
N LEU A 151 -4.99 -9.74 4.43
CA LEU A 151 -6.16 -9.01 4.89
C LEU A 151 -7.41 -9.09 3.98
N HIS A 152 -7.51 -10.03 3.02
CA HIS A 152 -8.48 -9.89 1.92
C HIS A 152 -9.29 -11.11 1.47
N GLU A 153 -9.12 -12.34 1.97
CA GLU A 153 -9.96 -13.44 1.49
C GLU A 153 -10.34 -14.40 2.61
N ASP A 154 -11.45 -14.10 3.30
CA ASP A 154 -12.64 -14.98 3.26
C ASP A 154 -13.81 -14.34 4.04
N THR A 155 -14.95 -14.17 3.38
CA THR A 155 -16.22 -13.68 3.96
C THR A 155 -16.85 -14.66 4.96
N GLU A 156 -16.32 -15.89 5.10
CA GLU A 156 -16.65 -16.78 6.24
C GLU A 156 -16.04 -16.32 7.58
N GLY A 157 -15.02 -15.44 7.54
CA GLY A 157 -14.35 -14.93 8.73
C GLY A 157 -15.25 -14.12 9.66
N GLU A 158 -16.37 -13.55 9.19
CA GLU A 158 -17.25 -12.72 10.03
C GLU A 158 -18.04 -13.53 11.07
N ALA A 159 -18.48 -14.75 10.71
CA ALA A 159 -19.14 -15.67 11.64
C ALA A 159 -18.16 -16.20 12.69
N ARG A 160 -16.91 -16.44 12.28
CA ARG A 160 -15.81 -16.90 13.14
C ARG A 160 -15.29 -15.80 14.07
N LEU A 161 -15.15 -14.57 13.55
CA LEU A 161 -14.86 -13.36 14.34
C LEU A 161 -15.92 -13.15 15.43
N LYS A 162 -17.20 -13.41 15.16
CA LYS A 162 -18.29 -13.31 16.17
C LYS A 162 -18.12 -14.28 17.35
N THR A 163 -17.34 -15.35 17.17
CA THR A 163 -16.99 -16.33 18.21
C THR A 163 -15.61 -16.10 18.83
N MET A 164 -14.76 -15.25 18.26
CA MET A 164 -13.43 -14.98 18.78
C MET A 164 -13.48 -14.06 20.00
N LEU A 165 -12.80 -14.49 21.06
CA LEU A 165 -12.35 -13.62 22.14
C LEU A 165 -11.19 -12.80 21.59
N ILE A 166 -11.40 -11.49 21.44
CA ILE A 166 -10.35 -10.54 21.15
C ILE A 166 -9.79 -10.11 22.51
N THR A 167 -8.59 -10.61 22.83
CA THR A 167 -7.76 -9.95 23.83
C THR A 167 -7.22 -8.68 23.19
N VAL A 168 -7.57 -7.53 23.77
CA VAL A 168 -6.89 -6.29 23.40
C VAL A 168 -5.52 -6.39 24.08
N ASP A 169 -4.48 -6.69 23.32
CA ASP A 169 -3.15 -6.96 23.88
C ASP A 169 -2.55 -5.75 24.61
N GLU A 170 -1.49 -5.99 25.39
CA GLU A 170 -0.77 -4.96 26.15
C GLU A 170 -0.25 -3.83 25.25
N VAL A 171 -0.10 -4.06 23.95
CA VAL A 171 0.38 -3.04 23.01
C VAL A 171 -0.77 -2.14 22.60
N CYS A 172 -1.91 -2.66 22.16
CA CYS A 172 -3.00 -1.83 21.65
C CYS A 172 -4.00 -1.36 22.70
N GLY A 173 -4.16 -2.07 23.81
CA GLY A 173 -5.04 -1.66 24.91
C GLY A 173 -4.58 -0.35 25.56
N GLN A 174 -3.27 -0.13 25.61
CA GLN A 174 -2.67 1.06 26.21
C GLN A 174 -2.95 2.36 25.46
N TYR A 175 -3.45 2.30 24.22
CA TYR A 175 -3.63 3.50 23.39
C TYR A 175 -5.10 3.88 23.16
N PHE A 176 -6.03 2.95 23.38
CA PHE A 176 -7.46 3.22 23.22
C PHE A 176 -8.02 3.94 24.45
N ARG A 177 -8.54 5.16 24.24
CA ARG A 177 -9.14 5.98 25.30
C ARG A 177 -10.63 6.21 25.04
N ALA A 178 -11.43 6.18 26.10
CA ALA A 178 -12.85 6.46 26.06
C ALA A 178 -13.08 7.91 25.61
N THR A 179 -13.89 8.11 24.59
CA THR A 179 -14.15 9.43 24.02
C THR A 179 -15.62 9.82 24.06
N GLN A 180 -16.51 8.84 23.93
CA GLN A 180 -17.94 9.08 23.82
C GLN A 180 -18.73 7.92 24.43
N TYR A 181 -19.86 8.26 25.04
CA TYR A 181 -20.89 7.30 25.42
C TYR A 181 -22.08 7.42 24.48
N VAL A 182 -22.40 6.33 23.77
CA VAL A 182 -23.57 6.22 22.89
C VAL A 182 -24.32 4.97 23.30
N LYS A 183 -25.29 5.10 24.19
CA LYS A 183 -26.00 3.96 24.81
C LYS A 183 -26.40 2.90 23.76
N PRO A 184 -26.03 1.62 23.94
CA PRO A 184 -25.38 1.00 25.10
C PRO A 184 -23.84 0.93 25.06
N TYR A 185 -23.19 1.66 24.16
CA TYR A 185 -21.77 1.59 23.86
C TYR A 185 -20.94 2.68 24.53
N VAL A 186 -19.71 2.34 24.88
CA VAL A 186 -18.62 3.29 25.09
C VAL A 186 -17.69 3.22 23.89
N ILE A 187 -17.40 4.35 23.26
CA ILE A 187 -16.52 4.45 22.08
C ILE A 187 -15.12 4.81 22.54
N TYR A 188 -14.15 3.98 22.15
CA TYR A 188 -12.73 4.20 22.38
C TYR A 188 -12.03 4.55 21.07
N THR A 189 -11.03 5.43 21.13
CA THR A 189 -10.22 5.83 19.95
C THR A 189 -8.74 5.92 20.27
N VAL A 190 -7.90 5.73 19.26
CA VAL A 190 -6.45 5.99 19.32
C VAL A 190 -6.16 7.38 18.74
N ARG A 191 -5.40 8.20 19.46
CA ARG A 191 -4.93 9.49 18.92
C ARG A 191 -3.72 9.26 18.00
N PRO A 192 -3.51 10.11 16.97
CA PRO A 192 -2.34 10.01 16.10
C PRO A 192 -1.00 10.03 16.83
N SER A 193 -0.91 10.73 17.97
CA SER A 193 0.30 10.81 18.82
C SER A 193 0.54 9.58 19.69
N ASP A 194 -0.50 8.78 19.91
CA ASP A 194 -0.49 7.71 20.91
C ASP A 194 -0.21 6.35 20.23
N GLY A 195 0.46 6.31 19.08
CA GLY A 195 0.85 5.07 18.39
C GLY A 195 -0.10 4.59 17.28
N GLY A 196 0.36 3.60 16.51
CA GLY A 196 -0.29 3.10 15.28
C GLY A 196 -0.92 1.72 15.46
N CYS A 197 -1.99 1.62 16.25
CA CYS A 197 -2.73 0.37 16.39
C CYS A 197 -3.69 0.12 15.22
N GLY A 198 -3.15 -0.48 14.16
CA GLY A 198 -3.89 -0.91 12.97
C GLY A 198 -4.64 0.20 12.23
N GLU A 199 -5.31 -0.16 11.14
CA GLU A 199 -6.15 0.78 10.37
C GLU A 199 -7.41 1.22 11.15
N VAL A 200 -7.84 0.43 12.14
CA VAL A 200 -9.08 0.64 12.88
C VAL A 200 -8.83 1.52 14.11
N LYS A 201 -9.04 2.82 13.93
CA LYS A 201 -8.80 3.85 14.97
C LYS A 201 -9.93 4.01 15.99
N ARG A 202 -11.03 3.24 15.89
CA ARG A 202 -12.22 3.35 16.75
C ARG A 202 -12.85 2.00 17.04
N VAL A 203 -13.25 1.76 18.29
CA VAL A 203 -13.99 0.56 18.72
C VAL A 203 -15.12 0.93 19.69
N ALA A 204 -16.23 0.19 19.65
CA ALA A 204 -17.39 0.40 20.52
C ALA A 204 -17.58 -0.81 21.45
N ILE A 205 -17.54 -0.58 22.76
CA ILE A 205 -17.62 -1.63 23.77
C ILE A 205 -19.00 -1.64 24.44
N MET A 206 -19.62 -2.81 24.52
CA MET A 206 -20.89 -3.04 25.22
C MET A 206 -20.67 -3.81 26.53
N GLY A 207 -21.31 -3.37 27.61
CA GLY A 207 -21.44 -4.14 28.85
C GLY A 207 -20.23 -4.08 29.81
N GLY A 208 -19.37 -3.07 29.66
CA GLY A 208 -18.25 -2.80 30.58
C GLY A 208 -18.65 -1.97 31.80
N ARG A 209 -17.65 -1.67 32.65
CA ARG A 209 -17.79 -0.75 33.78
C ARG A 209 -18.11 0.68 33.29
N ALA A 210 -18.65 1.51 34.19
CA ALA A 210 -18.71 2.95 33.94
C ALA A 210 -17.27 3.49 33.78
N VAL A 211 -17.06 4.33 32.78
CA VAL A 211 -15.77 4.95 32.48
C VAL A 211 -15.95 6.44 32.20
N GLU A 212 -14.94 7.21 32.54
CA GLU A 212 -14.87 8.63 32.25
C GLU A 212 -14.18 8.90 30.91
N LYS A 213 -14.35 10.11 30.39
CA LYS A 213 -13.69 10.52 29.14
C LYS A 213 -12.18 10.56 29.37
N GLY A 214 -11.44 9.82 28.56
CA GLY A 214 -9.99 9.69 28.65
C GLY A 214 -9.51 8.38 29.27
N ASP A 215 -10.40 7.64 29.93
CA ASP A 215 -10.06 6.35 30.53
C ASP A 215 -9.62 5.34 29.48
N TYR A 216 -8.59 4.57 29.80
CA TYR A 216 -8.11 3.51 28.91
C TYR A 216 -9.06 2.32 28.90
N ILE A 217 -9.11 1.64 27.75
CA ILE A 217 -9.72 0.32 27.67
C ILE A 217 -8.95 -0.63 28.59
N ASP A 218 -9.67 -1.59 29.18
CA ASP A 218 -9.04 -2.60 30.01
C ASP A 218 -8.15 -3.52 29.15
N GLU A 219 -6.83 -3.41 29.33
CA GLU A 219 -5.81 -4.22 28.65
C GLU A 219 -5.90 -5.71 29.01
N LYS A 220 -6.53 -6.05 30.13
CA LYS A 220 -6.74 -7.44 30.57
C LYS A 220 -8.17 -7.91 30.30
N GLY A 221 -8.98 -7.07 29.66
CA GLY A 221 -10.36 -7.39 29.34
C GLY A 221 -10.46 -8.44 28.24
N GLU A 222 -11.36 -9.40 28.43
CA GLU A 222 -11.77 -10.30 27.37
C GLU A 222 -12.99 -9.72 26.65
N PHE A 223 -12.93 -9.63 25.32
CA PHE A 223 -14.01 -9.04 24.54
C PHE A 223 -14.47 -10.01 23.45
N GLN A 224 -15.77 -10.22 23.34
CA GLN A 224 -16.35 -10.91 22.20
C GLN A 224 -16.65 -9.90 21.09
N TYR A 225 -16.15 -10.15 19.89
CA TYR A 225 -16.54 -9.34 18.73
C TYR A 225 -18.00 -9.62 18.33
N LEU A 226 -18.76 -8.56 18.06
CA LEU A 226 -20.18 -8.63 17.69
C LEU A 226 -20.45 -8.24 16.23
N GLY A 227 -19.43 -7.85 15.46
CA GLY A 227 -19.58 -7.34 14.10
C GLY A 227 -19.34 -5.85 13.96
N TRP A 228 -19.51 -5.35 12.75
CA TRP A 228 -19.58 -3.92 12.43
C TRP A 228 -21.00 -3.41 12.65
N LYS A 229 -21.15 -2.20 13.18
CA LYS A 229 -22.42 -1.49 13.27
C LYS A 229 -22.28 -0.03 12.91
N LYS A 230 -23.31 0.53 12.28
CA LYS A 230 -23.45 1.97 12.12
C LYS A 230 -23.82 2.60 13.47
N ILE A 231 -22.92 3.42 13.99
CA ILE A 231 -23.10 4.17 15.23
C ILE A 231 -22.87 5.65 14.92
N THR A 232 -23.81 6.49 15.35
CA THR A 232 -23.72 7.95 15.20
C THR A 232 -22.64 8.49 16.13
N ALA A 233 -21.58 9.06 15.55
CA ALA A 233 -20.51 9.69 16.31
C ALA A 233 -20.96 11.05 16.89
N ALA A 234 -20.13 11.66 17.73
CA ALA A 234 -20.43 12.92 18.41
C ALA A 234 -20.68 14.09 17.45
N ASP A 235 -20.19 13.99 16.21
CA ASP A 235 -20.43 14.94 15.12
C ASP A 235 -21.81 14.78 14.44
N GLY A 236 -22.61 13.80 14.87
CA GLY A 236 -23.93 13.52 14.31
C GLY A 236 -23.92 12.65 13.05
N PHE A 237 -22.75 12.21 12.57
CA PHE A 237 -22.65 11.37 11.37
C PHE A 237 -22.54 9.88 11.74
N PRO A 238 -23.33 9.00 11.09
CA PRO A 238 -23.22 7.56 11.28
C PRO A 238 -21.91 7.05 10.68
N THR A 239 -21.11 6.35 11.49
CA THR A 239 -19.87 5.70 11.07
C THR A 239 -20.00 4.19 11.28
N ASP A 240 -19.46 3.38 10.38
CA ASP A 240 -19.30 1.94 10.62
C ASP A 240 -18.20 1.73 11.67
N ILE A 241 -18.57 1.19 12.84
CA ILE A 241 -17.68 0.97 13.97
C ILE A 241 -17.70 -0.51 14.36
N ARG A 242 -16.53 -1.05 14.65
CA ARG A 242 -16.34 -2.38 15.20
C ARG A 242 -16.90 -2.44 16.62
N VAL A 243 -17.84 -3.37 16.86
CA VAL A 243 -18.50 -3.54 18.16
C VAL A 243 -17.96 -4.77 18.88
N LEU A 244 -17.58 -4.60 20.14
CA LEU A 244 -17.19 -5.66 21.04
C LEU A 244 -18.11 -5.70 22.28
N LYS A 245 -18.20 -6.86 22.92
CA LYS A 245 -18.93 -7.07 24.19
C LYS A 245 -17.98 -7.63 25.23
N VAL A 246 -17.96 -7.03 26.42
CA VAL A 246 -17.17 -7.54 27.54
C VAL A 246 -17.63 -8.94 27.93
N ARG A 247 -16.68 -9.87 28.01
CA ARG A 247 -16.81 -11.17 28.66
C ARG A 247 -16.00 -11.05 29.96
N ARG A 248 -16.66 -11.25 31.09
CA ARG A 248 -16.03 -11.12 32.41
C ARG A 248 -14.92 -12.15 32.59
#